data_AF-A0A9J6EFH8-F1
#
_entry.id   AF-A0A9J6EFH8-F1
#
_cell.length_a   1.000
_cell.length_b   1.000
_cell.length_c   1.000
_cell.angle_alpha   90.00
_cell.angle_beta   90.00
_cell.angle_gamma   90.00
#
_symmetry.space_group_name_H-M   'P 1'
#
loop_
_entity.id
_entity.type
_entity.pdbx_description
1 polymer ?
#
loop_
_entity_poly.entity_id
_entity_poly.type
_entity_poly.pdbx_seq_one_letter_code
_entity_poly.pdbx_strand_id
1 'polypeptide(L)'
;MYLLTHFFFVLAFESLNRCRPCGPTHMQNPPELAAEDIEILDDNDKAERPERMRIKWNPNKLVNNNNTNVQLHLWGYNDDLEYPQLTYIDTLASGMRNGEMRYTLNMEMYRERYNWDKLHFKFGFLSINLTDGSAIAKDYKNSPTIWSRPMPLAWYFAHQWDRAYGANWKDRFCNEWFERESNADRFALTLWRCPCTMKQSDFDRGRFAPDSSCNTYTKKCDPLHKGAQHCVRTGRPSVGGSGQTCCYDMEGELMLTADTMYGGRPSRIFSYGILPFNSRMKVPTLSNWNIDSMPFFYCCHWQHTKDDSTSCQQYKYWRTSQDCTAYQPPGYAAVFGDPHFLTFDRANYTFTARGEFVLVRVNDPKGKLEIQGRFESVRRALLTGESH
;
A
#
# COMPACT_ATOMS: atom_id res chain seq x y z
N MET A 1 2.31 -23.67 9.62
CA MET A 1 3.28 -23.29 8.57
C MET A 1 3.18 -21.79 8.26
N TYR A 2 3.27 -20.94 9.30
CA TYR A 2 3.17 -19.46 9.24
C TYR A 2 4.55 -18.78 9.41
N LEU A 3 5.63 -19.57 9.50
CA LEU A 3 6.96 -19.08 9.88
C LEU A 3 7.87 -18.69 8.69
N LEU A 4 7.53 -19.07 7.46
CA LEU A 4 8.44 -18.89 6.32
C LEU A 4 8.32 -17.53 5.60
N THR A 5 7.23 -16.78 5.84
CA THR A 5 7.07 -15.41 5.32
C THR A 5 7.85 -14.36 6.11
N HIS A 6 8.33 -14.68 7.33
CA HIS A 6 9.16 -13.77 8.12
C HIS A 6 10.65 -13.80 7.74
N PHE A 7 11.14 -14.87 7.13
CA PHE A 7 12.59 -15.07 6.93
C PHE A 7 13.19 -14.27 5.77
N PHE A 8 12.40 -13.86 4.77
CA PHE A 8 12.92 -13.05 3.65
C PHE A 8 12.99 -11.54 3.95
N PHE A 9 12.41 -11.07 5.06
CA PHE A 9 12.40 -9.65 5.43
C PHE A 9 13.61 -9.18 6.25
N VAL A 10 14.39 -10.11 6.83
CA VAL A 10 15.41 -9.78 7.84
C VAL A 10 16.79 -9.43 7.25
N LEU A 11 17.08 -9.78 5.99
CA LEU A 11 18.44 -9.67 5.43
C LEU A 11 18.78 -8.32 4.75
N ALA A 12 17.94 -7.29 4.87
CA ALA A 12 18.22 -5.95 4.30
C ALA A 12 18.43 -4.84 5.35
N PHE A 13 18.57 -5.20 6.64
CA PHE A 13 18.40 -4.24 7.75
C PHE A 13 19.68 -3.65 8.37
N GLU A 14 20.89 -3.89 7.84
CA GLU A 14 22.13 -3.52 8.54
C GLU A 14 22.93 -2.33 8.00
N SER A 15 22.41 -1.49 7.08
CA SER A 15 23.20 -0.35 6.58
C SER A 15 22.45 0.95 6.29
N LEU A 16 21.58 1.43 7.18
CA LEU A 16 20.88 2.73 6.95
C LEU A 16 20.81 3.62 8.20
N ASN A 17 21.96 3.84 8.86
CA ASN A 17 22.14 4.93 9.83
C ASN A 17 22.55 6.22 9.10
N ARG A 18 21.62 6.91 8.41
CA ARG A 18 21.86 8.31 7.95
C ARG A 18 20.63 9.14 7.53
N CYS A 19 19.42 8.85 8.01
CA CYS A 19 18.31 9.80 7.95
C CYS A 19 18.00 10.35 9.36
N ARG A 20 18.70 11.40 9.79
CA ARG A 20 18.27 12.25 10.91
C ARG A 20 17.55 13.45 10.27
N PRO A 21 16.21 13.58 10.36
CA PRO A 21 15.40 13.50 11.58
C PRO A 21 14.21 12.52 11.53
N CYS A 22 14.21 11.55 10.61
CA CYS A 22 13.09 10.60 10.48
C CYS A 22 13.28 9.43 11.45
N GLY A 23 12.36 9.26 12.39
CA GLY A 23 12.41 8.16 13.37
C GLY A 23 12.49 6.77 12.71
N PRO A 24 13.07 5.76 13.38
CA PRO A 24 13.68 4.60 12.69
C PRO A 24 12.71 3.55 12.12
N THR A 25 11.39 3.71 12.21
CA THR A 25 10.48 2.55 11.98
C THR A 25 9.33 2.77 11.00
N HIS A 26 8.88 4.01 10.76
CA HIS A 26 7.63 4.25 10.02
C HIS A 26 7.79 4.49 8.51
N MET A 27 8.99 4.83 8.03
CA MET A 27 9.30 4.94 6.59
C MET A 27 10.22 3.84 6.07
N GLN A 28 10.78 3.00 6.95
CA GLN A 28 11.61 1.85 6.57
C GLN A 28 10.76 0.63 6.16
N ASN A 29 9.56 0.52 6.73
CA ASN A 29 8.51 -0.35 6.22
C ASN A 29 7.57 0.48 5.33
N PRO A 30 7.04 -0.08 4.24
CA PRO A 30 5.94 0.54 3.50
C PRO A 30 4.86 1.01 4.49
N PRO A 31 4.48 2.30 4.52
CA PRO A 31 3.46 2.84 5.43
C PRO A 31 2.15 2.03 5.49
N GLU A 32 1.83 1.30 4.42
CA GLU A 32 0.70 0.36 4.36
C GLU A 32 0.85 -0.91 5.22
N LEU A 33 2.09 -1.31 5.55
CA LEU A 33 2.43 -2.44 6.43
C LEU A 33 2.65 -2.02 7.89
N ALA A 34 2.79 -0.71 8.15
CA ALA A 34 2.82 -0.18 9.51
C ALA A 34 1.41 -0.16 10.11
N ALA A 35 1.29 -0.49 11.40
CA ALA A 35 0.03 -0.40 12.11
C ALA A 35 -0.46 1.06 12.12
N GLU A 36 -1.74 1.26 11.83
CA GLU A 36 -2.38 2.59 11.82
C GLU A 36 -2.58 3.06 13.27
N ASP A 37 -1.86 4.11 13.68
CA ASP A 37 -1.98 4.66 15.03
C ASP A 37 -3.12 5.69 15.16
N ILE A 38 -3.47 6.36 14.05
CA ILE A 38 -4.64 7.24 13.91
C ILE A 38 -5.57 6.65 12.85
N GLU A 39 -6.74 6.19 13.28
CA GLU A 39 -7.80 5.60 12.46
C GLU A 39 -8.89 6.66 12.13
N ILE A 40 -9.34 6.69 10.88
CA ILE A 40 -10.44 7.53 10.42
C ILE A 40 -11.69 6.67 10.29
N LEU A 41 -12.78 7.07 10.95
CA LEU A 41 -13.93 6.17 11.19
C LEU A 41 -14.92 6.07 10.02
N ASP A 42 -15.05 7.11 9.20
CA ASP A 42 -16.11 7.24 8.19
C ASP A 42 -15.56 7.34 6.75
N ASP A 43 -14.27 7.05 6.52
CA ASP A 43 -13.57 7.21 5.23
C ASP A 43 -13.69 8.63 4.59
N ASN A 44 -14.09 9.63 5.38
CA ASN A 44 -14.26 11.02 4.93
C ASN A 44 -12.93 11.69 4.51
N ASP A 45 -11.79 11.09 4.83
CA ASP A 45 -10.46 11.51 4.36
C ASP A 45 -10.28 11.38 2.86
N LYS A 46 -11.08 10.54 2.21
CA LYS A 46 -11.07 10.34 0.75
C LYS A 46 -12.05 11.24 0.00
N ALA A 47 -12.97 11.90 0.71
CA ALA A 47 -13.97 12.77 0.12
C ALA A 47 -13.37 14.14 -0.30
N GLU A 48 -13.96 14.79 -1.30
CA GLU A 48 -13.49 16.10 -1.78
C GLU A 48 -13.74 17.20 -0.73
N ARG A 49 -14.97 17.29 -0.20
CA ARG A 49 -15.41 18.30 0.78
C ARG A 49 -16.38 17.67 1.79
N PRO A 50 -15.89 16.87 2.74
CA PRO A 50 -16.74 16.35 3.81
C PRO A 50 -17.15 17.49 4.76
N GLU A 51 -18.32 17.40 5.39
CA GLU A 51 -18.74 18.37 6.42
C GLU A 51 -17.93 18.21 7.72
N ARG A 52 -17.61 16.98 8.07
CA ARG A 52 -16.89 16.61 9.30
C ARG A 52 -16.01 15.39 9.09
N MET A 53 -14.92 15.29 9.85
CA MET A 53 -14.06 14.11 9.87
C MET A 53 -13.82 13.65 11.31
N ARG A 54 -14.04 12.37 11.55
CA ARG A 54 -13.89 11.76 12.87
C ARG A 54 -12.63 10.91 12.90
N ILE A 55 -11.74 11.27 13.81
CA ILE A 55 -10.48 10.56 14.02
C ILE A 55 -10.51 9.84 15.36
N LYS A 56 -9.79 8.73 15.45
CA LYS A 56 -9.63 7.91 16.64
C LYS A 56 -8.16 7.51 16.76
N TRP A 57 -7.61 7.56 17.97
CA TRP A 57 -6.23 7.13 18.22
C TRP A 57 -6.14 6.28 19.48
N ASN A 58 -5.01 5.60 19.65
CA ASN A 58 -4.70 4.85 20.86
C ASN A 58 -3.85 5.71 21.82
N PRO A 59 -4.38 6.13 22.99
CA PRO A 59 -3.66 6.98 23.95
C PRO A 59 -2.35 6.37 24.43
N ASN A 60 -2.31 5.03 24.56
CA ASN A 60 -1.16 4.29 25.10
C ASN A 60 0.07 4.36 24.19
N LYS A 61 -0.10 4.70 22.91
CA LYS A 61 1.00 4.91 21.96
C LYS A 61 1.72 6.24 22.16
N LEU A 62 1.04 7.22 22.76
CA LEU A 62 1.59 8.54 23.04
C LEU A 62 2.18 8.58 24.45
N VAL A 63 1.32 8.38 25.46
CA VAL A 63 1.73 8.38 26.87
C VAL A 63 0.66 7.66 27.69
N ASN A 64 1.08 6.93 28.73
CA ASN A 64 0.17 6.24 29.65
C ASN A 64 -0.47 7.21 30.68
N ASN A 65 -0.84 8.43 30.24
CA ASN A 65 -1.53 9.43 31.02
C ASN A 65 -2.60 10.10 30.18
N ASN A 66 -3.86 9.84 30.55
CA ASN A 66 -5.03 10.30 29.82
C ASN A 66 -5.31 11.80 29.97
N ASN A 67 -4.72 12.47 30.98
CA ASN A 67 -4.95 13.89 31.23
C ASN A 67 -3.91 14.81 30.55
N THR A 68 -3.10 14.26 29.66
CA THR A 68 -2.12 15.04 28.89
C THR A 68 -2.79 15.73 27.71
N ASN A 69 -2.36 16.96 27.44
CA ASN A 69 -2.85 17.73 26.30
C ASN A 69 -2.07 17.35 25.04
N VAL A 70 -2.80 17.03 23.98
CA VAL A 70 -2.27 16.66 22.66
C VAL A 70 -2.69 17.68 21.60
N GLN A 71 -1.89 17.78 20.55
CA GLN A 71 -2.16 18.62 19.38
C GLN A 71 -2.25 17.76 18.13
N LEU A 72 -3.10 18.19 17.20
CA LEU A 72 -3.27 17.57 15.89
C LEU A 72 -2.66 18.48 14.83
N HIS A 73 -1.75 17.93 14.05
CA HIS A 73 -1.10 18.64 12.96
C HIS A 73 -1.35 17.96 11.61
N LEU A 74 -1.28 18.76 10.56
CA LEU A 74 -1.35 18.37 9.18
C LEU A 74 0.02 18.47 8.53
N TRP A 75 0.42 17.41 7.83
CA TRP A 75 1.69 17.33 7.11
C TRP A 75 1.45 16.98 5.65
N GLY A 76 2.24 17.58 4.76
CA GLY A 76 2.25 17.29 3.32
C GLY A 76 3.53 16.58 2.92
N TYR A 77 3.41 15.66 1.96
CA TYR A 77 4.57 14.99 1.37
C TYR A 77 4.69 15.34 -0.10
N ASN A 78 5.92 15.57 -0.55
CA ASN A 78 6.24 15.70 -1.97
C ASN A 78 7.66 15.18 -2.25
N ASP A 79 7.87 14.68 -3.46
CA ASP A 79 9.13 14.14 -3.95
C ASP A 79 9.62 14.86 -5.23
N ASP A 80 9.19 16.12 -5.45
CA ASP A 80 9.66 16.92 -6.59
C ASP A 80 11.15 17.30 -6.50
N LEU A 81 11.71 17.36 -5.30
CA LEU A 81 13.13 17.61 -5.07
C LEU A 81 13.95 16.30 -5.14
N GLU A 82 15.27 16.43 -5.29
CA GLU A 82 16.20 15.29 -5.28
C GLU A 82 16.02 14.42 -4.03
N TYR A 83 15.83 15.07 -2.88
CA TYR A 83 15.54 14.44 -1.60
C TYR A 83 14.09 14.70 -1.19
N PRO A 84 13.31 13.63 -0.93
CA PRO A 84 11.91 13.73 -0.53
C PRO A 84 11.79 14.36 0.86
N GLN A 85 10.77 15.19 1.07
CA GLN A 85 10.57 15.92 2.32
C GLN A 85 9.12 15.81 2.82
N LEU A 86 8.98 15.63 4.13
CA LEU A 86 7.71 15.74 4.83
C LEU A 86 7.64 17.13 5.47
N THR A 87 6.65 17.92 5.06
CA THR A 87 6.55 19.34 5.41
C THR A 87 5.33 19.60 6.29
N TYR A 88 5.52 20.36 7.36
CA TYR A 88 4.43 20.81 8.20
C TYR A 88 3.54 21.82 7.45
N ILE A 89 2.22 21.63 7.52
CA ILE A 89 1.24 22.52 6.89
C ILE A 89 0.56 23.40 7.94
N ASP A 90 -0.13 22.80 8.91
CA ASP A 90 -0.91 23.55 9.89
C ASP A 90 -1.26 22.73 11.15
N THR A 91 -1.65 23.42 12.23
CA THR A 91 -2.27 22.84 13.43
C THR A 91 -3.78 22.87 13.26
N LEU A 92 -4.38 21.69 13.19
CA LEU A 92 -5.83 21.54 13.00
C LEU A 92 -6.59 21.74 14.31
N ALA A 93 -6.06 21.20 15.41
CA ALA A 93 -6.63 21.31 16.73
C ALA A 93 -5.54 21.31 17.81
N SER A 94 -5.74 22.07 18.87
CA SER A 94 -4.83 22.16 20.01
C SER A 94 -5.59 21.98 21.32
N GLY A 95 -4.89 21.53 22.37
CA GLY A 95 -5.48 21.39 23.71
C GLY A 95 -6.48 20.24 23.84
N MET A 96 -6.47 19.27 22.94
CA MET A 96 -7.30 18.07 23.07
C MET A 96 -6.75 17.18 24.19
N ARG A 97 -7.60 16.44 24.89
CA ARG A 97 -7.13 15.51 25.95
C ARG A 97 -6.83 14.14 25.37
N ASN A 98 -5.68 13.56 25.70
CA ASN A 98 -5.29 12.24 25.23
C ASN A 98 -6.34 11.16 25.56
N GLY A 99 -6.99 11.27 26.72
CA GLY A 99 -8.04 10.36 27.18
C GLY A 99 -9.36 10.41 26.39
N GLU A 100 -9.59 11.42 25.55
CA GLU A 100 -10.81 11.49 24.73
C GLU A 100 -10.83 10.41 23.63
N MET A 101 -9.65 9.92 23.21
CA MET A 101 -9.44 8.86 22.20
C MET A 101 -10.02 9.15 20.81
N ARG A 102 -10.87 10.16 20.67
CA ARG A 102 -11.61 10.52 19.47
C ARG A 102 -11.74 12.03 19.40
N TYR A 103 -11.68 12.56 18.19
CA TYR A 103 -11.89 13.97 17.93
C TYR A 103 -12.67 14.15 16.62
N THR A 104 -13.52 15.17 16.57
CA THR A 104 -14.31 15.47 15.37
C THR A 104 -13.90 16.83 14.83
N LEU A 105 -13.30 16.83 13.65
CA LEU A 105 -12.95 18.01 12.89
C LEU A 105 -14.19 18.54 12.17
N ASN A 106 -14.52 19.81 12.39
CA ASN A 106 -15.54 20.52 11.61
C ASN A 106 -14.84 21.28 10.47
N MET A 107 -15.16 20.93 9.22
CA MET A 107 -14.44 21.47 8.07
C MET A 107 -14.72 22.95 7.80
N GLU A 108 -15.86 23.47 8.26
CA GLU A 108 -16.19 24.89 8.11
C GLU A 108 -15.16 25.79 8.81
N MET A 109 -14.51 25.31 9.87
CA MET A 109 -13.45 26.05 10.57
C MET A 109 -12.18 26.25 9.74
N TYR A 110 -11.99 25.47 8.68
CA TYR A 110 -10.81 25.50 7.83
C TYR A 110 -11.03 26.21 6.49
N ARG A 111 -12.29 26.55 6.16
CA ARG A 111 -12.69 27.13 4.87
C ARG A 111 -11.94 28.42 4.49
N GLU A 112 -11.75 29.28 5.48
CA GLU A 112 -11.08 30.59 5.32
C GLU A 112 -9.57 30.52 5.59
N ARG A 113 -9.02 29.35 5.95
CA ARG A 113 -7.56 29.21 6.10
C ARG A 113 -6.87 29.32 4.74
N TYR A 114 -5.67 29.87 4.73
CA TYR A 114 -4.92 30.10 3.50
C TYR A 114 -3.42 29.90 3.68
N ASN A 115 -2.93 28.74 3.22
CA ASN A 115 -1.52 28.35 3.22
C ASN A 115 -0.98 28.41 1.78
N TRP A 116 -0.78 29.64 1.28
CA TRP A 116 -0.43 29.92 -0.12
C TRP A 116 0.87 29.21 -0.59
N ASP A 117 1.85 29.03 0.29
CA ASP A 117 3.13 28.37 -0.02
C ASP A 117 3.05 26.83 0.00
N LYS A 118 1.89 26.27 0.41
CA LYS A 118 1.68 24.83 0.59
C LYS A 118 0.69 24.22 -0.41
N LEU A 119 0.20 24.99 -1.39
CA LEU A 119 -0.82 24.54 -2.34
C LEU A 119 -0.39 23.39 -3.26
N HIS A 120 0.91 23.11 -3.36
CA HIS A 120 1.45 22.04 -4.17
C HIS A 120 1.27 20.64 -3.54
N PHE A 121 0.95 20.54 -2.24
CA PHE A 121 0.74 19.26 -1.57
C PHE A 121 -0.63 18.69 -1.88
N LYS A 122 -0.67 17.56 -2.59
CA LYS A 122 -1.92 16.88 -2.98
C LYS A 122 -2.40 15.85 -1.96
N PHE A 123 -1.47 15.26 -1.21
CA PHE A 123 -1.73 14.27 -0.17
C PHE A 123 -0.81 14.48 1.03
N GLY A 124 -1.18 13.87 2.16
CA GLY A 124 -0.50 14.09 3.42
C GLY A 124 -0.94 13.16 4.53
N PHE A 125 -0.63 13.59 5.74
CA PHE A 125 -0.78 12.81 6.97
C PHE A 125 -1.31 13.69 8.08
N LEU A 126 -2.04 13.06 8.99
CA LEU A 126 -2.30 13.60 10.31
C LEU A 126 -1.25 13.08 11.27
N SER A 127 -0.80 13.96 12.16
CA SER A 127 0.08 13.58 13.26
C SER A 127 -0.49 14.09 14.57
N ILE A 128 -0.41 13.29 15.63
CA ILE A 128 -0.71 13.74 16.99
C ILE A 128 0.56 13.68 17.81
N ASN A 129 0.87 14.77 18.51
CA ASN A 129 1.97 14.85 19.46
C ASN A 129 1.50 15.48 20.78
N LEU A 130 2.37 15.49 21.79
CA LEU A 130 2.12 16.19 23.04
C LEU A 130 2.31 17.71 22.88
N THR A 131 1.38 18.48 23.45
CA THR A 131 1.48 19.95 23.54
C THR A 131 2.71 20.37 24.35
N ASP A 132 3.02 19.60 25.39
CA ASP A 132 4.19 19.81 26.25
C ASP A 132 4.96 18.48 26.40
N GLY A 133 6.13 18.41 25.77
CA GLY A 133 7.01 17.24 25.82
C GLY A 133 7.61 16.97 27.20
N SER A 134 7.59 17.96 28.11
CA SER A 134 8.09 17.81 29.48
C SER A 134 7.19 16.92 30.35
N ALA A 135 5.96 16.64 29.91
CA ALA A 135 5.01 15.73 30.56
C ALA A 135 5.48 14.26 30.57
N ILE A 136 6.49 13.90 29.79
CA ILE A 136 7.11 12.56 29.79
C ILE A 136 8.38 12.54 30.64
N ALA A 137 9.31 13.48 30.41
CA ALA A 137 10.51 13.68 31.22
C ALA A 137 11.13 15.06 30.89
N LYS A 138 11.79 15.70 31.88
CA LYS A 138 12.42 17.03 31.72
C LYS A 138 13.46 17.12 30.59
N ASP A 139 14.02 15.98 30.14
CA ASP A 139 15.07 15.91 29.10
C ASP A 139 14.58 15.40 27.73
N TYR A 140 13.28 15.14 27.55
CA TYR A 140 12.73 14.68 26.27
C TYR A 140 12.54 15.85 25.29
N LYS A 141 13.48 16.02 24.35
CA LYS A 141 13.40 17.06 23.31
C LYS A 141 12.36 16.78 22.21
N ASN A 142 11.99 15.50 22.01
CA ASN A 142 11.06 15.09 20.95
C ASN A 142 9.85 14.39 21.58
N SER A 143 8.67 15.02 21.51
CA SER A 143 7.41 14.39 21.89
C SER A 143 7.15 13.15 21.01
N PRO A 144 6.66 12.03 21.57
CA PRO A 144 6.21 10.91 20.76
C PRO A 144 5.12 11.40 19.81
N THR A 145 5.23 10.98 18.55
CA THR A 145 4.32 11.39 17.50
C THR A 145 3.73 10.14 16.86
N ILE A 146 2.41 10.06 16.84
CA ILE A 146 1.68 9.02 16.11
C ILE A 146 1.16 9.58 14.79
N TRP A 147 0.98 8.72 13.80
CA TRP A 147 0.68 9.11 12.42
C TRP A 147 -0.54 8.36 11.88
N SER A 148 -1.28 9.02 10.98
CA SER A 148 -2.29 8.38 10.16
C SER A 148 -1.67 7.69 8.93
N ARG A 149 -2.51 6.97 8.21
CA ARG A 149 -2.22 6.57 6.82
C ARG A 149 -2.16 7.78 5.87
N PRO A 150 -1.53 7.65 4.70
CA PRO A 150 -1.57 8.68 3.66
C PRO A 150 -3.03 8.90 3.22
N MET A 151 -3.41 10.17 3.08
CA MET A 151 -4.73 10.55 2.61
C MET A 151 -4.65 11.76 1.68
N PRO A 152 -5.61 11.90 0.75
CA PRO A 152 -5.76 13.13 -0.02
C PRO A 152 -5.98 14.34 0.89
N LEU A 153 -5.54 15.52 0.45
CA LEU A 153 -5.71 16.77 1.22
C LEU A 153 -6.83 17.67 0.69
N ALA A 154 -7.70 17.19 -0.20
CA ALA A 154 -8.79 17.99 -0.75
C ALA A 154 -9.75 18.51 0.34
N TRP A 155 -10.06 17.70 1.35
CA TRP A 155 -10.90 18.13 2.47
C TRP A 155 -10.38 19.38 3.20
N TYR A 156 -9.08 19.67 3.12
CA TYR A 156 -8.44 20.87 3.68
C TYR A 156 -8.17 21.95 2.63
N PHE A 157 -7.63 21.55 1.46
CA PHE A 157 -7.14 22.48 0.45
C PHE A 157 -8.15 22.83 -0.66
N ALA A 158 -9.28 22.13 -0.80
CA ALA A 158 -10.18 22.34 -1.94
C ALA A 158 -10.65 23.81 -2.08
N HIS A 159 -10.99 24.47 -0.96
CA HIS A 159 -11.34 25.90 -0.98
C HIS A 159 -10.13 26.80 -1.31
N GLN A 160 -8.94 26.42 -0.90
CA GLN A 160 -7.70 27.16 -1.19
C GLN A 160 -7.31 27.01 -2.67
N TRP A 161 -7.47 25.82 -3.24
CA TRP A 161 -7.29 25.53 -4.66
C TRP A 161 -8.33 26.22 -5.53
N ASP A 162 -9.60 26.27 -5.12
CA ASP A 162 -10.63 27.06 -5.81
C ASP A 162 -10.21 28.54 -5.93
N ARG A 163 -9.69 29.12 -4.84
CA ARG A 163 -9.23 30.52 -4.83
C ARG A 163 -8.00 30.75 -5.69
N ALA A 164 -7.04 29.81 -5.68
CA ALA A 164 -5.76 29.97 -6.37
C ALA A 164 -5.82 29.59 -7.87
N TYR A 165 -6.60 28.56 -8.22
CA TYR A 165 -6.61 27.93 -9.54
C TYR A 165 -7.99 27.97 -10.22
N GLY A 166 -9.04 28.40 -9.52
CA GLY A 166 -10.41 28.41 -10.01
C GLY A 166 -11.15 27.08 -9.79
N ALA A 167 -12.44 27.04 -10.13
CA ALA A 167 -13.30 25.87 -9.92
C ALA A 167 -12.86 24.60 -10.67
N ASN A 168 -12.08 24.75 -11.75
CA ASN A 168 -11.61 23.65 -12.60
C ASN A 168 -10.21 23.14 -12.20
N TRP A 169 -9.77 23.37 -10.96
CA TRP A 169 -8.46 22.93 -10.48
C TRP A 169 -8.28 21.40 -10.59
N LYS A 170 -9.36 20.61 -10.49
CA LYS A 170 -9.34 19.15 -10.66
C LYS A 170 -8.86 18.75 -12.05
N ASP A 171 -9.46 19.37 -13.08
CA ASP A 171 -9.09 19.12 -14.47
C ASP A 171 -7.68 19.63 -14.77
N ARG A 172 -7.30 20.79 -14.19
CA ARG A 172 -5.94 21.30 -14.31
C ARG A 172 -4.92 20.31 -13.74
N PHE A 173 -5.13 19.80 -12.52
CA PHE A 173 -4.24 18.80 -11.93
C PHE A 173 -4.21 17.50 -12.75
N CYS A 174 -5.33 17.10 -13.34
CA CYS A 174 -5.41 15.95 -14.23
C CYS A 174 -4.60 16.15 -15.51
N ASN A 175 -4.76 17.28 -16.19
CA ASN A 175 -4.02 17.61 -17.39
C ASN A 175 -2.51 17.72 -17.13
N GLU A 176 -2.10 18.39 -16.04
CA GLU A 176 -0.68 18.48 -15.64
C GLU A 176 -0.07 17.08 -15.34
N TRP A 177 -0.85 16.17 -14.76
CA TRP A 177 -0.40 14.79 -14.57
C TRP A 177 -0.34 14.02 -15.90
N PHE A 178 -1.35 14.18 -16.76
CA PHE A 178 -1.43 13.53 -18.06
C PHE A 178 -0.25 13.93 -18.97
N GLU A 179 0.09 15.22 -19.01
CA GLU A 179 1.24 15.73 -19.75
C GLU A 179 2.56 15.11 -19.25
N ARG A 180 2.74 15.02 -17.92
CA ARG A 180 3.93 14.37 -17.33
C ARG A 180 4.02 12.90 -17.71
N GLU A 181 2.91 12.18 -17.70
CA GLU A 181 2.87 10.77 -18.14
C GLU A 181 3.16 10.62 -19.64
N SER A 182 2.68 11.56 -20.48
CA SER A 182 2.94 11.53 -21.93
C SER A 182 4.40 11.77 -22.32
N ASN A 183 5.15 12.51 -21.50
CA ASN A 183 6.57 12.76 -21.70
C ASN A 183 7.47 11.69 -21.05
N ALA A 184 6.89 10.71 -20.37
CA ALA A 184 7.61 9.67 -19.64
C ALA A 184 7.57 8.33 -20.39
N ASP A 185 8.48 7.42 -20.01
CA ASP A 185 8.55 6.10 -20.60
C ASP A 185 7.29 5.25 -20.32
N ARG A 186 6.97 4.39 -21.29
CA ARG A 186 5.85 3.43 -21.22
C ARG A 186 6.19 2.25 -20.31
N PHE A 187 5.99 2.45 -19.00
CA PHE A 187 6.35 1.47 -17.98
C PHE A 187 5.48 0.19 -17.98
N ALA A 188 4.22 0.30 -18.37
CA ALA A 188 3.24 -0.79 -18.27
C ALA A 188 3.57 -2.03 -19.13
N LEU A 189 4.44 -1.89 -20.13
CA LEU A 189 4.85 -2.98 -21.03
C LEU A 189 5.70 -4.06 -20.35
N THR A 190 6.33 -3.75 -19.21
CA THR A 190 7.26 -4.65 -18.51
C THR A 190 6.63 -5.36 -17.30
N LEU A 191 5.32 -5.19 -17.12
CA LEU A 191 4.59 -5.71 -15.97
C LEU A 191 4.13 -7.16 -16.16
N TRP A 192 3.99 -7.87 -15.04
CA TRP A 192 3.35 -9.18 -15.03
C TRP A 192 1.87 -9.07 -15.43
N ARG A 193 1.40 -10.03 -16.21
CA ARG A 193 -0.02 -10.14 -16.61
C ARG A 193 -0.87 -10.53 -15.40
N CYS A 194 -2.04 -9.92 -15.27
CA CYS A 194 -2.97 -10.25 -14.20
C CYS A 194 -3.56 -11.66 -14.42
N PRO A 195 -3.63 -12.50 -13.38
CA PRO A 195 -4.42 -13.74 -13.44
C PRO A 195 -5.88 -13.41 -13.76
N CYS A 196 -6.54 -14.25 -14.58
CA CYS A 196 -7.94 -14.00 -14.97
C CYS A 196 -8.90 -14.14 -13.79
N THR A 197 -8.62 -15.07 -12.87
CA THR A 197 -9.50 -15.35 -11.74
C THR A 197 -8.78 -15.22 -10.40
N MET A 198 -9.55 -14.90 -9.36
CA MET A 198 -9.07 -14.80 -7.99
C MET A 198 -8.37 -16.11 -7.55
N LYS A 199 -8.93 -17.27 -7.93
CA LYS A 199 -8.31 -18.57 -7.64
C LYS A 199 -6.92 -18.71 -8.26
N GLN A 200 -6.73 -18.26 -9.50
CA GLN A 200 -5.40 -18.27 -10.12
C GLN A 200 -4.42 -17.37 -9.36
N SER A 201 -4.88 -16.20 -8.91
CA SER A 201 -4.04 -15.32 -8.09
C SER A 201 -3.64 -15.94 -6.75
N ASP A 202 -4.55 -16.69 -6.10
CA ASP A 202 -4.29 -17.36 -4.82
C ASP A 202 -3.24 -18.47 -4.94
N PHE A 203 -3.15 -19.12 -6.11
CA PHE A 203 -2.12 -20.10 -6.42
C PHE A 203 -0.79 -19.42 -6.81
N ASP A 204 -0.81 -18.24 -7.40
CA ASP A 204 0.36 -17.51 -7.90
C ASP A 204 1.02 -16.58 -6.87
N ARG A 205 1.26 -17.12 -5.68
CA ARG A 205 1.84 -16.40 -4.54
C ARG A 205 3.29 -15.96 -4.74
N GLY A 206 3.96 -16.51 -5.76
CA GLY A 206 5.34 -16.17 -6.09
C GLY A 206 5.46 -14.82 -6.80
N ARG A 207 4.46 -14.46 -7.61
CA ARG A 207 4.42 -13.18 -8.34
C ARG A 207 3.50 -12.17 -7.69
N PHE A 208 2.41 -12.61 -7.09
CA PHE A 208 1.37 -11.75 -6.52
C PHE A 208 1.21 -11.97 -5.02
N ALA A 209 0.92 -10.90 -4.30
CA ALA A 209 0.61 -10.89 -2.88
C ALA A 209 -0.69 -10.11 -2.65
N PRO A 210 -1.52 -10.47 -1.65
CA PRO A 210 -2.70 -9.70 -1.28
C PRO A 210 -2.39 -8.21 -1.06
N ASP A 211 -3.25 -7.33 -1.57
CA ASP A 211 -3.18 -5.90 -1.24
C ASP A 211 -3.43 -5.68 0.26
N SER A 212 -2.68 -4.78 0.88
CA SER A 212 -2.77 -4.50 2.31
C SER A 212 -4.12 -3.90 2.73
N SER A 213 -4.75 -3.13 1.84
CA SER A 213 -5.99 -2.39 2.06
C SER A 213 -7.22 -3.15 1.54
N CYS A 214 -7.13 -3.73 0.34
CA CYS A 214 -8.21 -4.44 -0.33
C CYS A 214 -7.92 -5.95 -0.42
N ASN A 215 -8.06 -6.65 0.72
CA ASN A 215 -7.96 -8.11 0.78
C ASN A 215 -9.20 -8.76 1.40
N THR A 216 -9.24 -10.08 1.38
CA THR A 216 -10.36 -10.90 1.87
C THR A 216 -10.65 -10.72 3.37
N TYR A 217 -9.67 -10.23 4.15
CA TYR A 217 -9.81 -9.98 5.59
C TYR A 217 -10.30 -8.56 5.89
N THR A 218 -9.60 -7.54 5.37
CA THR A 218 -9.89 -6.13 5.65
C THR A 218 -11.10 -5.63 4.88
N LYS A 219 -11.27 -6.09 3.64
CA LYS A 219 -12.32 -5.66 2.69
C LYS A 219 -12.44 -4.13 2.53
N LYS A 220 -11.38 -3.36 2.83
CA LYS A 220 -11.35 -1.89 2.70
C LYS A 220 -10.90 -1.49 1.29
N CYS A 221 -11.73 -1.80 0.30
CA CYS A 221 -11.42 -1.54 -1.12
C CYS A 221 -11.80 -0.13 -1.59
N ASP A 222 -12.68 0.55 -0.86
CA ASP A 222 -13.16 1.89 -1.22
C ASP A 222 -12.15 2.99 -0.88
N PRO A 223 -12.01 4.02 -1.72
CA PRO A 223 -12.77 4.27 -2.95
C PRO A 223 -12.04 3.81 -4.22
N LEU A 224 -10.80 3.30 -4.08
CA LEU A 224 -9.91 3.00 -5.20
C LEU A 224 -10.43 1.84 -6.05
N HIS A 225 -11.00 0.82 -5.41
CA HIS A 225 -11.42 -0.44 -6.02
C HIS A 225 -12.83 -0.82 -5.59
N LYS A 226 -13.76 0.13 -5.71
CA LYS A 226 -15.16 -0.09 -5.36
C LYS A 226 -15.77 -1.26 -6.13
N GLY A 227 -16.41 -2.18 -5.41
CA GLY A 227 -16.99 -3.40 -5.97
C GLY A 227 -16.03 -4.59 -6.03
N ALA A 228 -14.72 -4.40 -5.76
CA ALA A 228 -13.78 -5.50 -5.67
C ALA A 228 -13.94 -6.26 -4.35
N GLN A 229 -13.85 -7.58 -4.40
CA GLN A 229 -13.79 -8.46 -3.24
C GLN A 229 -12.36 -8.68 -2.76
N HIS A 230 -11.41 -8.77 -3.71
CA HIS A 230 -10.02 -9.04 -3.43
C HIS A 230 -9.13 -8.38 -4.47
N CYS A 231 -8.06 -7.72 -4.04
CA CYS A 231 -7.00 -7.28 -4.92
C CYS A 231 -5.66 -7.91 -4.51
N VAL A 232 -4.83 -8.15 -5.51
CA VAL A 232 -3.44 -8.58 -5.35
C VAL A 232 -2.51 -7.59 -6.03
N ARG A 233 -1.33 -7.39 -5.47
CA ARG A 233 -0.25 -6.60 -6.05
C ARG A 233 0.92 -7.50 -6.41
N THR A 234 1.72 -7.10 -7.38
CA THR A 234 3.00 -7.76 -7.65
C THR A 234 3.91 -7.72 -6.42
N GLY A 235 4.55 -8.84 -6.09
CA GLY A 235 5.47 -8.95 -4.96
C GLY A 235 6.89 -8.42 -5.22
N ARG A 236 7.22 -8.10 -6.48
CA ARG A 236 8.51 -7.55 -6.90
C ARG A 236 8.31 -6.46 -7.95
N PRO A 237 9.19 -5.44 -7.99
CA PRO A 237 9.15 -4.44 -9.05
C PRO A 237 9.53 -5.06 -10.39
N SER A 238 9.02 -4.48 -11.47
CA SER A 238 9.55 -4.69 -12.82
C SER A 238 10.95 -4.08 -12.97
N VAL A 239 11.62 -4.34 -14.10
CA VAL A 239 12.96 -3.80 -14.39
C VAL A 239 12.99 -2.27 -14.29
N GLY A 240 11.93 -1.59 -14.72
CA GLY A 240 11.78 -0.13 -14.63
C GLY A 240 11.27 0.39 -13.28
N GLY A 241 11.02 -0.50 -12.32
CA GLY A 241 10.59 -0.10 -11.00
C GLY A 241 9.08 0.06 -10.79
N SER A 242 8.30 -0.49 -11.70
CA SER A 242 6.85 -0.41 -11.69
C SER A 242 6.19 -1.64 -11.09
N GLY A 243 4.97 -1.47 -10.59
CA GLY A 243 4.13 -2.52 -10.03
C GLY A 243 2.83 -2.70 -10.81
N GLN A 244 2.10 -3.76 -10.47
CA GLN A 244 0.76 -4.02 -10.99
C GLN A 244 -0.16 -4.40 -9.84
N THR A 245 -1.38 -3.87 -9.85
CA THR A 245 -2.48 -4.28 -8.97
C THR A 245 -3.58 -4.93 -9.82
N CYS A 246 -4.00 -6.13 -9.45
CA CYS A 246 -5.08 -6.87 -10.10
C CYS A 246 -6.21 -7.02 -9.09
N CYS A 247 -7.43 -6.66 -9.48
CA CYS A 247 -8.60 -6.67 -8.59
C CYS A 247 -9.67 -7.57 -9.15
N TYR A 248 -10.37 -8.28 -8.27
CA TYR A 248 -11.38 -9.26 -8.62
C TYR A 248 -12.72 -8.87 -8.02
N ASP A 249 -13.78 -9.05 -8.80
CA ASP A 249 -15.16 -8.80 -8.38
C ASP A 249 -15.69 -9.90 -7.43
N MET A 250 -16.99 -9.92 -7.17
CA MET A 250 -17.61 -10.89 -6.26
C MET A 250 -17.68 -12.30 -6.86
N GLU A 251 -17.70 -12.40 -8.17
CA GLU A 251 -17.67 -13.63 -8.95
C GLU A 251 -16.24 -14.21 -9.04
N GLY A 252 -15.23 -13.39 -8.68
CA GLY A 252 -13.83 -13.75 -8.70
C GLY A 252 -13.17 -13.54 -10.07
N GLU A 253 -13.76 -12.73 -10.93
CA GLU A 253 -13.28 -12.39 -12.26
C GLU A 253 -12.50 -11.06 -12.22
N LEU A 254 -11.50 -10.95 -13.11
CA LEU A 254 -10.62 -9.78 -13.15
C LEU A 254 -11.38 -8.52 -13.59
N MET A 255 -11.37 -7.50 -12.74
CA MET A 255 -11.91 -6.19 -13.03
C MET A 255 -10.91 -5.35 -13.84
N LEU A 256 -11.32 -4.91 -15.03
CA LEU A 256 -10.50 -4.10 -15.92
C LEU A 256 -10.84 -2.60 -15.80
N THR A 257 -9.79 -1.78 -15.85
CA THR A 257 -9.87 -0.32 -15.86
C THR A 257 -10.58 0.20 -17.11
N ALA A 258 -10.54 -0.57 -18.21
CA ALA A 258 -11.29 -0.25 -19.44
C ALA A 258 -12.80 -0.22 -19.18
N ASP A 259 -13.33 -1.20 -18.44
CA ASP A 259 -14.76 -1.33 -18.15
C ASP A 259 -15.20 -0.44 -16.99
N THR A 260 -14.34 -0.27 -15.99
CA THR A 260 -14.65 0.56 -14.82
C THR A 260 -13.43 1.26 -14.24
N MET A 261 -13.57 2.51 -13.81
CA MET A 261 -12.51 3.25 -13.10
C MET A 261 -11.98 2.56 -11.83
N TYR A 262 -12.69 1.56 -11.29
CA TYR A 262 -12.33 0.81 -10.07
C TYR A 262 -11.50 -0.46 -10.35
N GLY A 263 -11.22 -0.78 -11.62
CA GLY A 263 -10.47 -1.98 -11.98
C GLY A 263 -9.03 -2.00 -11.45
N GLY A 264 -8.37 -3.16 -11.54
CA GLY A 264 -6.95 -3.29 -11.23
C GLY A 264 -6.11 -2.44 -12.20
N ARG A 265 -4.98 -1.88 -11.79
CA ARG A 265 -4.21 -0.91 -12.59
C ARG A 265 -2.71 -1.06 -12.41
N PRO A 266 -1.91 -0.68 -13.43
CA PRO A 266 -0.47 -0.59 -13.32
C PRO A 266 -0.08 0.63 -12.48
N SER A 267 0.98 0.49 -11.69
CA SER A 267 1.56 1.58 -10.93
C SER A 267 2.97 1.89 -11.43
N ARG A 268 3.24 3.15 -11.76
CA ARG A 268 4.57 3.55 -12.23
C ARG A 268 5.61 3.28 -11.16
N ILE A 269 5.25 3.55 -9.91
CA ILE A 269 6.09 3.27 -8.77
C ILE A 269 5.64 1.97 -8.13
N PHE A 270 6.58 1.08 -7.85
CA PHE A 270 6.34 -0.08 -7.02
C PHE A 270 5.97 0.33 -5.59
N SER A 271 4.84 -0.15 -5.07
CA SER A 271 4.29 0.30 -3.77
C SER A 271 5.20 0.05 -2.58
N TYR A 272 6.09 -0.94 -2.65
CA TYR A 272 7.09 -1.20 -1.61
C TYR A 272 8.43 -0.47 -1.83
N GLY A 273 8.50 0.37 -2.86
CA GLY A 273 9.67 1.20 -3.16
C GLY A 273 10.84 0.43 -3.74
N ILE A 274 11.88 1.17 -4.12
CA ILE A 274 13.09 0.59 -4.72
C ILE A 274 14.30 1.22 -4.06
N LEU A 275 15.29 0.41 -3.71
CA LEU A 275 16.49 0.93 -3.10
C LEU A 275 17.27 1.84 -4.08
N PRO A 276 17.82 2.97 -3.60
CA PRO A 276 17.73 3.50 -2.24
C PRO A 276 16.43 4.32 -2.01
N PHE A 277 15.85 4.22 -0.80
CA PHE A 277 14.56 4.84 -0.45
C PHE A 277 14.62 6.34 -0.13
N ASN A 278 15.73 7.02 -0.42
CA ASN A 278 15.94 8.43 -0.10
C ASN A 278 16.02 9.32 -1.34
N SER A 279 15.54 8.83 -2.48
CA SER A 279 15.53 9.57 -3.74
C SER A 279 14.11 9.72 -4.27
N ARG A 280 13.91 10.72 -5.13
CA ARG A 280 12.70 10.92 -5.92
C ARG A 280 12.19 9.62 -6.55
N MET A 281 10.87 9.39 -6.51
CA MET A 281 10.20 8.23 -7.08
C MET A 281 10.61 6.86 -6.51
N LYS A 282 11.40 6.82 -5.44
CA LYS A 282 11.91 5.57 -4.84
C LYS A 282 11.43 5.32 -3.41
N VAL A 283 10.91 6.36 -2.75
CA VAL A 283 10.30 6.20 -1.43
C VAL A 283 9.06 5.32 -1.57
N PRO A 284 8.90 4.24 -0.79
CA PRO A 284 7.83 3.24 -0.91
C PRO A 284 6.39 3.75 -1.16
N THR A 285 5.46 3.50 -0.24
CA THR A 285 4.06 3.93 -0.39
C THR A 285 3.93 5.41 -0.76
N LEU A 286 4.85 6.27 -0.31
CA LEU A 286 4.76 7.72 -0.50
C LEU A 286 4.87 8.16 -1.96
N SER A 287 5.88 7.68 -2.70
CA SER A 287 6.00 8.09 -4.11
C SER A 287 4.90 7.45 -4.96
N ASN A 288 4.47 6.23 -4.61
CA ASN A 288 3.31 5.60 -5.24
C ASN A 288 2.02 6.42 -5.01
N TRP A 289 1.80 6.95 -3.80
CA TRP A 289 0.66 7.82 -3.53
C TRP A 289 0.70 9.11 -4.35
N ASN A 290 1.88 9.74 -4.47
CA ASN A 290 2.02 10.98 -5.24
C ASN A 290 1.71 10.78 -6.73
N ILE A 291 2.25 9.71 -7.32
CA ILE A 291 2.26 9.50 -8.78
C ILE A 291 1.10 8.63 -9.28
N ASP A 292 0.62 7.66 -8.48
CA ASP A 292 -0.34 6.65 -8.94
C ASP A 292 -1.70 6.71 -8.23
N SER A 293 -1.72 6.96 -6.90
CA SER A 293 -2.98 7.01 -6.14
C SER A 293 -3.68 8.35 -6.26
N MET A 294 -2.97 9.47 -6.11
CA MET A 294 -3.57 10.81 -6.15
C MET A 294 -4.28 11.17 -7.45
N PRO A 295 -3.75 10.83 -8.65
CA PRO A 295 -4.44 11.13 -9.90
C PRO A 295 -5.81 10.51 -10.03
N PHE A 296 -6.04 9.32 -9.45
CA PHE A 296 -7.38 8.75 -9.41
C PHE A 296 -8.40 9.67 -8.75
N PHE A 297 -8.00 10.38 -7.69
CA PHE A 297 -8.91 11.24 -6.94
C PHE A 297 -9.36 12.45 -7.77
N TYR A 298 -8.43 13.25 -8.30
CA TYR A 298 -8.78 14.45 -9.06
C TYR A 298 -9.18 14.18 -10.52
N CYS A 299 -8.71 13.09 -11.14
CA CYS A 299 -9.11 12.74 -12.51
C CYS A 299 -10.43 11.95 -12.59
N CYS A 300 -10.81 11.21 -11.54
CA CYS A 300 -12.00 10.34 -11.58
C CYS A 300 -12.91 10.50 -10.36
N HIS A 301 -12.42 10.23 -9.14
CA HIS A 301 -13.30 10.06 -7.97
C HIS A 301 -14.08 11.32 -7.59
N TRP A 302 -13.43 12.48 -7.68
CA TRP A 302 -14.01 13.79 -7.38
C TRP A 302 -14.62 14.48 -8.59
N GLN A 303 -14.61 13.84 -9.75
CA GLN A 303 -15.27 14.36 -10.94
C GLN A 303 -16.77 14.12 -10.87
N HIS A 304 -17.56 15.04 -11.41
CA HIS A 304 -19.02 14.99 -11.30
C HIS A 304 -19.62 13.71 -11.92
N THR A 305 -19.18 13.36 -13.13
CA THR A 305 -19.62 12.16 -13.87
C THR A 305 -18.71 10.95 -13.64
N LYS A 306 -17.70 11.06 -12.77
CA LYS A 306 -16.76 9.99 -12.40
C LYS A 306 -16.14 9.28 -13.61
N ASP A 307 -16.51 8.03 -13.87
CA ASP A 307 -15.94 7.19 -14.94
C ASP A 307 -16.17 7.78 -16.34
N ASP A 308 -17.33 8.42 -16.55
CA ASP A 308 -17.71 9.02 -17.82
C ASP A 308 -17.05 10.39 -18.07
N SER A 309 -16.27 10.90 -17.11
CA SER A 309 -15.56 12.18 -17.29
C SER A 309 -14.39 12.03 -18.24
N THR A 310 -14.15 13.04 -19.08
CA THR A 310 -13.00 13.08 -20.00
C THR A 310 -11.66 12.96 -19.26
N SER A 311 -11.55 13.60 -18.09
CA SER A 311 -10.38 13.48 -17.21
C SER A 311 -10.16 12.05 -16.72
N CYS A 312 -11.23 11.29 -16.47
CA CYS A 312 -11.07 9.91 -16.05
C CYS A 312 -10.65 9.01 -17.21
N GLN A 313 -11.13 9.28 -18.43
CA GLN A 313 -10.65 8.57 -19.63
C GLN A 313 -9.14 8.83 -19.88
N GLN A 314 -8.67 10.06 -19.65
CA GLN A 314 -7.24 10.38 -19.66
C GLN A 314 -6.46 9.59 -18.61
N TYR A 315 -7.00 9.45 -17.39
CA TYR A 315 -6.41 8.62 -16.35
C TYR A 315 -6.35 7.15 -16.75
N LYS A 316 -7.47 6.60 -17.22
CA LYS A 316 -7.59 5.21 -17.69
C LYS A 316 -6.59 4.91 -18.79
N TYR A 317 -6.34 5.84 -19.72
CA TYR A 317 -5.36 5.65 -20.80
C TYR A 317 -3.96 5.27 -20.27
N TRP A 318 -3.39 6.03 -19.33
CA TRP A 318 -2.06 5.75 -18.77
C TRP A 318 -2.05 4.70 -17.65
N ARG A 319 -3.22 4.38 -17.11
CA ARG A 319 -3.39 3.37 -16.05
C ARG A 319 -4.27 2.20 -16.53
N THR A 320 -4.16 1.88 -17.82
CA THR A 320 -4.90 0.76 -18.42
C THR A 320 -4.39 -0.56 -17.83
N SER A 321 -5.28 -1.34 -17.23
CA SER A 321 -4.97 -2.69 -16.74
C SER A 321 -4.35 -3.54 -17.83
N GLN A 322 -3.48 -4.46 -17.44
CA GLN A 322 -3.11 -5.54 -18.36
C GLN A 322 -4.24 -6.57 -18.31
N ASP A 323 -4.75 -6.95 -19.47
CA ASP A 323 -5.67 -8.06 -19.61
C ASP A 323 -5.00 -9.39 -19.24
N CYS A 324 -5.81 -10.43 -19.09
CA CYS A 324 -5.34 -11.75 -18.67
C CYS A 324 -5.05 -12.70 -19.85
N THR A 325 -5.23 -12.26 -21.10
CA THR A 325 -5.08 -13.09 -22.31
C THR A 325 -3.69 -13.74 -22.43
N ALA A 326 -2.65 -13.02 -21.99
CA ALA A 326 -1.27 -13.50 -21.97
C ALA A 326 -0.81 -14.00 -20.58
N TYR A 327 -1.73 -14.20 -19.64
CA TYR A 327 -1.40 -14.77 -18.34
C TYR A 327 -1.00 -16.24 -18.49
N GLN A 328 0.21 -16.57 -18.03
CA GLN A 328 0.69 -17.93 -17.94
C GLN A 328 0.71 -18.35 -16.47
N PRO A 329 -0.08 -19.36 -16.05
CA PRO A 329 -0.08 -19.82 -14.67
C PRO A 329 1.29 -20.40 -14.29
N PRO A 330 1.72 -20.27 -13.03
CA PRO A 330 2.96 -20.88 -12.58
C PRO A 330 2.88 -22.41 -12.71
N GLY A 331 4.00 -23.03 -13.10
CA GLY A 331 4.15 -24.48 -13.00
C GLY A 331 4.17 -24.90 -11.54
N TYR A 332 3.56 -26.04 -11.22
CA TYR A 332 3.59 -26.63 -9.88
C TYR A 332 4.03 -28.09 -9.94
N ALA A 333 4.67 -28.54 -8.86
CA ALA A 333 5.00 -29.93 -8.62
C ALA A 333 4.46 -30.29 -7.23
N ALA A 334 4.09 -31.56 -7.03
CA ALA A 334 3.52 -32.03 -5.79
C ALA A 334 4.09 -33.38 -5.39
N VAL A 335 4.22 -33.58 -4.09
CA VAL A 335 4.47 -34.89 -3.47
C VAL A 335 3.29 -35.20 -2.57
N PHE A 336 2.65 -36.35 -2.75
CA PHE A 336 1.43 -36.71 -2.02
C PHE A 336 1.33 -38.22 -1.81
N GLY A 337 0.59 -38.64 -0.78
CA GLY A 337 0.42 -40.07 -0.47
C GLY A 337 1.72 -40.78 -0.10
N ASP A 338 1.85 -42.05 -0.53
CA ASP A 338 3.00 -42.93 -0.23
C ASP A 338 3.81 -43.28 -1.49
N PRO A 339 4.98 -42.67 -1.65
CA PRO A 339 5.14 -41.32 -2.15
C PRO A 339 4.86 -41.28 -3.67
N HIS A 340 3.84 -40.51 -4.06
CA HIS A 340 3.55 -40.16 -5.44
C HIS A 340 4.04 -38.75 -5.74
N PHE A 341 4.61 -38.57 -6.93
CA PHE A 341 5.18 -37.33 -7.41
C PHE A 341 4.44 -36.90 -8.67
N LEU A 342 4.11 -35.61 -8.73
CA LEU A 342 3.73 -34.90 -9.94
C LEU A 342 4.82 -33.86 -10.20
N THR A 343 5.53 -33.97 -11.32
CA THR A 343 6.59 -33.04 -11.70
C THR A 343 6.03 -31.78 -12.37
N PHE A 344 6.87 -30.76 -12.57
CA PHE A 344 6.46 -29.48 -13.16
C PHE A 344 5.97 -29.59 -14.61
N ASP A 345 6.45 -30.59 -15.35
CA ASP A 345 6.01 -30.96 -16.70
C ASP A 345 4.82 -31.95 -16.69
N ARG A 346 4.19 -32.14 -15.53
CA ARG A 346 2.99 -32.96 -15.29
C ARG A 346 3.19 -34.46 -15.49
N ALA A 347 4.42 -34.97 -15.31
CA ALA A 347 4.67 -36.40 -15.30
C ALA A 347 4.43 -36.97 -13.89
N ASN A 348 3.77 -38.13 -13.86
CA ASN A 348 3.45 -38.84 -12.62
C ASN A 348 4.47 -39.96 -12.38
N TYR A 349 5.05 -39.99 -11.19
CA TYR A 349 5.97 -41.04 -10.76
C TYR A 349 5.58 -41.54 -9.38
N THR A 350 5.87 -42.80 -9.13
CA THR A 350 5.83 -43.38 -7.79
C THR A 350 7.25 -43.74 -7.40
N PHE A 351 7.70 -43.27 -6.25
CA PHE A 351 9.08 -43.50 -5.81
C PHE A 351 9.08 -43.83 -4.32
N THR A 352 9.34 -45.09 -4.01
CA THR A 352 9.21 -45.70 -2.67
C THR A 352 10.56 -45.94 -2.01
N ALA A 353 11.44 -44.95 -2.02
CA ALA A 353 12.73 -45.03 -1.33
C ALA A 353 12.71 -44.29 0.01
N ARG A 354 13.56 -44.75 0.94
CA ARG A 354 13.80 -44.10 2.23
C ARG A 354 15.09 -43.31 2.17
N GLY A 355 15.10 -42.13 2.77
CA GLY A 355 16.26 -41.27 2.83
C GLY A 355 15.93 -39.80 2.56
N GLU A 356 16.97 -39.01 2.36
CA GLU A 356 16.88 -37.59 2.02
C GLU A 356 17.13 -37.40 0.53
N PHE A 357 16.23 -36.65 -0.10
CA PHE A 357 16.28 -36.40 -1.54
C PHE A 357 16.10 -34.92 -1.82
N VAL A 358 16.77 -34.45 -2.86
CA VAL A 358 16.58 -33.10 -3.37
C VAL A 358 15.36 -33.10 -4.29
N LEU A 359 14.32 -32.39 -3.88
CA LEU A 359 13.05 -32.29 -4.62
C LEU A 359 13.11 -31.23 -5.71
N VAL A 360 13.72 -30.08 -5.40
CA VAL A 360 13.89 -28.98 -6.34
C VAL A 360 15.27 -28.37 -6.13
N ARG A 361 15.99 -28.15 -7.23
CA ARG A 361 17.26 -27.42 -7.24
C ARG A 361 17.27 -26.43 -8.39
N VAL A 362 17.45 -25.16 -8.07
CA VAL A 362 17.66 -24.08 -9.03
C VAL A 362 19.09 -23.60 -8.90
N ASN A 363 19.84 -23.64 -10.01
CA ASN A 363 21.21 -23.15 -10.07
C ASN A 363 21.30 -22.04 -11.14
N ASP A 364 20.65 -20.91 -10.86
CA ASP A 364 20.67 -19.72 -11.72
C ASP A 364 21.64 -18.67 -11.14
N PRO A 365 22.37 -17.91 -11.98
CA PRO A 365 23.23 -16.83 -11.50
C PRO A 365 22.52 -15.77 -10.65
N LYS A 366 21.21 -15.56 -10.86
CA LYS A 366 20.38 -14.59 -10.13
C LYS A 366 19.88 -15.13 -8.79
N GLY A 367 19.95 -16.44 -8.57
CA GLY A 367 19.44 -17.05 -7.34
C GLY A 367 19.59 -18.56 -7.34
N LYS A 368 20.02 -19.08 -6.19
CA LYS A 368 20.10 -20.52 -5.92
C LYS A 368 18.99 -20.91 -4.95
N LEU A 369 18.31 -22.02 -5.22
CA LEU A 369 17.29 -22.58 -4.35
C LEU A 369 17.49 -24.09 -4.28
N GLU A 370 17.43 -24.66 -3.09
CA GLU A 370 17.38 -26.10 -2.90
C GLU A 370 16.31 -26.45 -1.88
N ILE A 371 15.42 -27.38 -2.25
CA ILE A 371 14.37 -27.92 -1.38
C ILE A 371 14.64 -29.41 -1.27
N GLN A 372 14.79 -29.89 -0.04
CA GLN A 372 15.01 -31.29 0.27
C GLN A 372 13.79 -31.88 0.99
N GLY A 373 13.53 -33.16 0.75
CA GLY A 373 12.49 -33.93 1.42
C GLY A 373 13.08 -35.22 1.98
N ARG A 374 12.73 -35.54 3.23
CA ARG A 374 13.07 -36.82 3.86
C ARG A 374 11.85 -37.74 3.82
N PHE A 375 12.02 -38.94 3.27
CA PHE A 375 11.00 -39.99 3.25
C PHE A 375 11.40 -41.09 4.24
N GLU A 376 10.55 -41.31 5.23
CA GLU A 376 10.72 -42.35 6.25
C GLU A 376 9.47 -43.24 6.28
N SER A 377 9.62 -44.51 6.64
CA SER A 377 8.47 -45.37 6.90
C SER A 377 7.84 -45.04 8.24
N VAL A 378 6.50 -44.96 8.28
CA VAL A 378 5.76 -44.84 9.54
C VAL A 378 6.11 -46.03 10.45
N ARG A 379 6.53 -45.76 11.69
CA ARG A 379 6.77 -46.83 12.67
C ARG A 379 5.46 -47.56 12.96
N ARG A 380 5.44 -48.89 12.87
CA ARG A 380 4.25 -49.74 13.10
C ARG A 380 3.51 -49.45 14.41
N ALA A 381 4.21 -49.02 15.46
CA ALA A 381 3.64 -48.68 16.76
C ALA A 381 2.63 -47.50 16.75
N LEU A 382 2.59 -46.67 15.69
CA LEU A 382 1.61 -45.58 15.56
C LEU A 382 0.35 -45.99 14.77
N LEU A 383 0.35 -47.17 14.14
CA LEU A 383 -0.78 -47.68 13.35
C LEU A 383 -1.63 -48.70 14.13
N THR A 384 -1.03 -49.35 15.13
CA THR A 384 -1.71 -50.14 16.15
C THR A 384 -1.71 -49.30 17.42
N GLY A 385 -2.86 -48.82 17.88
CA GLY A 385 -2.96 -47.97 19.08
C GLY A 385 -2.60 -48.67 20.39
N GLU A 386 -1.35 -49.14 20.52
CA GLU A 386 -0.81 -49.72 21.75
C GLU A 386 0.18 -48.72 22.35
N SER A 387 -0.36 -47.93 23.27
CA SER A 387 0.40 -47.22 24.29
C SER A 387 1.10 -48.24 25.19
N HIS A 388 2.42 -48.16 25.26
CA HIS A 388 3.19 -48.63 26.41
C HIS A 388 4.02 -47.50 26.97
#